data_AF-A0A7J4ESJ5-F1
#
_entry.id   AF-A0A7J4ESJ5-F1
#
_cell.length_a   1.000
_cell.length_b   1.000
_cell.length_c   1.000
_cell.angle_alpha   90.00
_cell.angle_beta   90.00
_cell.angle_gamma   90.00
#
_symmetry.space_group_name_H-M   'P 1'
#
loop_
_entity.id
_entity.type
_entity.pdbx_description
1 polymer ?
#
loop_
_entity_poly.entity_id
_entity_poly.type
_entity_poly.pdbx_seq_one_letter_code
_entity_poly.pdbx_strand_id
1 'polypeptide(L)'
;MKVETATFRNYYGTYNLKTKTIRLASPELIVFLHELAHAVDDHLHNIQGGQIPMQEVVAEFSAAVIAYLMGYKILLGNVKEYIESYGFTELFKVFARVERVVSFVVERTSRSVEAGMPVKARSPNERALAQEVV
;
A
#
# COMPACT_ATOMS: atom_id res chain seq x y z
N MET A 1 -6.61 -12.87 -3.38
CA MET A 1 -6.96 -11.73 -4.25
C MET A 1 -6.50 -12.04 -5.66
N LYS A 2 -7.31 -11.71 -6.67
CA LYS A 2 -6.95 -11.92 -8.08
C LYS A 2 -6.57 -10.59 -8.72
N VAL A 3 -5.56 -10.59 -9.59
CA VAL A 3 -5.14 -9.42 -10.37
C VAL A 3 -5.19 -9.80 -11.85
N GLU A 4 -5.82 -8.95 -12.66
CA GLU A 4 -6.03 -9.19 -14.09
C GLU A 4 -5.75 -7.92 -14.90
N THR A 5 -5.34 -8.11 -16.16
CA THR A 5 -5.31 -7.01 -17.13
C THR A 5 -6.69 -6.82 -17.76
N ALA A 6 -6.98 -5.59 -18.19
CA ALA A 6 -8.22 -5.20 -18.83
C ALA A 6 -7.95 -4.22 -19.97
N THR A 7 -8.83 -4.19 -20.96
CA THR A 7 -8.84 -3.12 -21.97
C THR A 7 -9.32 -1.82 -21.34
N PHE A 8 -8.72 -0.70 -21.70
CA PHE A 8 -9.17 0.63 -21.28
C PHE A 8 -10.62 0.89 -21.71
N ARG A 9 -11.48 1.19 -20.74
CA ARG A 9 -12.91 1.51 -20.92
C ARG A 9 -13.34 2.64 -19.97
N ASN A 10 -12.57 3.73 -19.93
CA ASN A 10 -12.75 4.92 -19.07
C ASN A 10 -12.27 4.78 -17.61
N TYR A 11 -11.44 3.78 -17.32
CA TYR A 11 -10.73 3.68 -16.05
C TYR A 11 -9.36 3.05 -16.29
N TYR A 12 -8.37 3.43 -15.49
CA TYR A 12 -7.02 2.89 -15.54
C TYR A 12 -6.84 1.68 -14.61
N GLY A 13 -7.58 1.64 -13.50
CA GLY A 13 -7.62 0.56 -12.53
C GLY A 13 -9.01 0.45 -11.90
N THR A 14 -9.32 -0.71 -11.34
CA THR A 14 -10.47 -0.86 -10.44
C THR A 14 -10.31 -2.08 -9.53
N TYR A 15 -10.62 -1.88 -8.25
CA TYR A 15 -10.86 -2.93 -7.29
C TYR A 15 -12.37 -3.22 -7.17
N ASN A 16 -12.76 -4.48 -7.38
CA ASN A 16 -14.14 -4.92 -7.20
C ASN A 16 -14.36 -5.53 -5.81
N LEU A 17 -15.15 -4.86 -4.98
CA LEU A 17 -15.44 -5.31 -3.61
C LEU A 17 -16.17 -6.66 -3.55
N LYS A 18 -16.95 -7.04 -4.57
CA LYS A 18 -17.72 -8.30 -4.57
C LYS A 18 -16.83 -9.47 -4.97
N THR A 19 -16.05 -9.32 -6.03
CA THR A 19 -15.20 -10.39 -6.58
C THR A 19 -13.79 -10.39 -6.01
N LYS A 20 -13.44 -9.40 -5.17
CA LYS A 20 -12.10 -9.23 -4.57
C LYS A 20 -10.99 -9.27 -5.62
N THR A 21 -11.24 -8.63 -6.75
CA THR A 21 -10.40 -8.65 -7.96
C THR A 21 -9.95 -7.25 -8.31
N ILE A 22 -8.66 -7.09 -8.58
CA ILE A 22 -8.08 -5.89 -9.17
C ILE A 22 -8.00 -6.09 -10.69
N ARG A 23 -8.49 -5.10 -11.45
CA ARG A 23 -8.37 -5.07 -12.91
C ARG A 23 -7.59 -3.82 -13.32
N LEU A 24 -6.58 -3.99 -14.16
CA LEU A 24 -5.69 -2.91 -14.60
C LEU A 24 -5.77 -2.72 -16.11
N ALA A 25 -6.07 -1.50 -16.52
CA ALA A 25 -5.98 -1.02 -17.89
C ALA A 25 -4.79 -0.05 -18.11
N SER A 26 -3.95 0.14 -17.11
CA SER A 26 -2.71 0.93 -17.15
C SER A 26 -1.53 0.09 -16.68
N PRO A 27 -0.33 0.25 -17.28
CA PRO A 27 0.90 -0.35 -16.77
C PRO A 27 1.50 0.42 -15.59
N GLU A 28 0.95 1.58 -15.22
CA GLU A 28 1.53 2.44 -14.19
C GLU A 28 1.41 1.81 -12.79
N LEU A 29 2.56 1.70 -12.10
CA LEU A 29 2.63 1.11 -10.77
C LEU A 29 1.70 1.82 -9.76
N ILE A 30 1.60 3.15 -9.85
CA ILE A 30 0.78 3.93 -8.91
C ILE A 30 -0.71 3.57 -9.01
N VAL A 31 -1.19 3.25 -10.22
CA VAL A 31 -2.56 2.79 -10.43
C VAL A 31 -2.77 1.44 -9.74
N PHE A 32 -1.83 0.51 -9.90
CA PHE A 32 -1.90 -0.76 -9.16
C PHE A 32 -1.88 -0.57 -7.65
N LEU A 33 -1.00 0.28 -7.13
CA LEU A 33 -0.89 0.54 -5.70
C LEU A 33 -2.15 1.20 -5.13
N HIS A 34 -2.81 2.05 -5.90
CA HIS A 34 -4.11 2.63 -5.55
C HIS A 34 -5.18 1.54 -5.40
N GLU A 35 -5.33 0.65 -6.39
CA GLU A 35 -6.29 -0.46 -6.29
C GLU A 35 -5.93 -1.48 -5.21
N LEU A 36 -4.63 -1.70 -4.97
CA LEU A 36 -4.15 -2.53 -3.87
C LEU A 36 -4.52 -1.93 -2.52
N ALA A 37 -4.38 -0.61 -2.36
CA ALA A 37 -4.77 0.08 -1.15
C ALA A 37 -6.27 -0.05 -0.87
N HIS A 38 -7.12 0.09 -1.90
CA HIS A 38 -8.57 -0.20 -1.79
C HIS A 38 -8.82 -1.65 -1.35
N ALA A 39 -8.12 -2.62 -1.93
CA ALA A 39 -8.29 -4.03 -1.57
C ALA A 39 -7.90 -4.34 -0.11
N VAL A 40 -6.81 -3.74 0.36
CA VAL A 40 -6.36 -3.88 1.75
C VAL A 40 -7.30 -3.15 2.70
N ASP A 41 -7.74 -1.95 2.34
CA ASP A 41 -8.67 -1.18 3.15
C ASP A 41 -10.02 -1.89 3.29
N ASP A 42 -10.52 -2.50 2.22
CA ASP A 42 -11.70 -3.37 2.24
C ASP A 42 -11.52 -4.58 3.15
N HIS A 43 -10.35 -5.23 3.10
CA HIS A 43 -10.04 -6.34 3.98
C HIS A 43 -10.02 -5.95 5.46
N LEU A 44 -9.53 -4.74 5.79
CA LEU A 44 -9.39 -4.27 7.17
C LEU A 44 -10.65 -3.62 7.72
N HIS A 45 -11.43 -2.95 6.88
CA HIS A 45 -12.48 -2.04 7.33
C HIS A 45 -13.84 -2.24 6.63
N ASN A 46 -13.99 -3.21 5.72
CA ASN A 46 -15.22 -3.49 4.97
C ASN A 46 -15.80 -2.23 4.30
N ILE A 47 -15.09 -1.72 3.30
CA ILE A 47 -15.42 -0.44 2.68
C ILE A 47 -16.69 -0.52 1.82
N GLN A 48 -17.18 0.64 1.38
CA GLN A 48 -18.39 0.73 0.58
C GLN A 48 -18.05 0.84 -0.91
N GLY A 49 -18.88 0.26 -1.78
CA GLY A 49 -18.69 0.40 -3.21
C GLY A 49 -19.02 1.80 -3.72
N GLY A 50 -18.34 2.25 -4.77
CA GLY A 50 -18.48 3.58 -5.36
C GLY A 50 -17.30 4.49 -5.03
N GLN A 51 -17.27 5.69 -5.59
CA GLN A 51 -16.20 6.66 -5.38
C GLN A 51 -16.45 7.47 -4.11
N ILE A 52 -16.19 6.85 -2.95
CA ILE A 52 -16.37 7.51 -1.65
C ILE A 52 -15.15 8.37 -1.35
N PRO A 53 -15.28 9.70 -1.21
CA PRO A 53 -14.12 10.61 -1.16
C PRO A 53 -13.05 10.20 -0.13
N MET A 54 -13.47 9.85 1.09
CA MET A 54 -12.53 9.45 2.15
C MET A 54 -11.85 8.10 1.89
N GLN A 55 -12.45 7.19 1.12
CA GLN A 55 -11.82 5.93 0.73
C GLN A 55 -10.80 6.17 -0.38
N GLU A 56 -11.11 7.04 -1.34
CA GLU A 56 -10.16 7.45 -2.38
C GLU A 56 -8.93 8.14 -1.79
N VAL A 57 -9.10 9.04 -0.80
CA VAL A 57 -7.96 9.68 -0.11
C VAL A 57 -7.07 8.65 0.57
N VAL A 58 -7.66 7.66 1.25
CA VAL A 58 -6.88 6.58 1.87
C VAL A 58 -6.12 5.82 0.80
N ALA A 59 -6.77 5.44 -0.30
CA ALA A 59 -6.14 4.68 -1.38
C ALA A 59 -5.00 5.45 -2.07
N GLU A 60 -5.24 6.70 -2.47
CA GLU A 60 -4.25 7.58 -3.10
C GLU A 60 -3.05 7.82 -2.19
N PHE A 61 -3.30 8.16 -0.92
CA PHE A 61 -2.21 8.50 -0.02
C PHE A 61 -1.41 7.27 0.40
N SER A 62 -2.08 6.14 0.69
CA SER A 62 -1.40 4.87 0.93
C SER A 62 -0.57 4.43 -0.27
N ALA A 63 -1.09 4.54 -1.50
CA ALA A 63 -0.34 4.22 -2.71
C ALA A 63 0.91 5.10 -2.86
N ALA A 64 0.78 6.40 -2.58
CA ALA A 64 1.91 7.32 -2.62
C ALA A 64 2.97 6.99 -1.57
N VAL A 65 2.57 6.70 -0.32
CA VAL A 65 3.52 6.31 0.73
C VAL A 65 4.21 4.99 0.37
N ILE A 66 3.47 3.99 -0.10
CA ILE A 66 4.04 2.69 -0.47
C ILE A 66 5.04 2.83 -1.62
N ALA A 67 4.71 3.54 -2.70
CA ALA A 67 5.65 3.74 -3.80
C ALA A 67 6.89 4.53 -3.36
N TYR A 68 6.75 5.52 -2.48
CA TYR A 68 7.89 6.24 -1.90
C TYR A 68 8.80 5.29 -1.10
N LEU A 69 8.22 4.44 -0.24
CA LEU A 69 8.97 3.44 0.53
C LEU A 69 9.65 2.39 -0.36
N MET A 70 9.08 2.09 -1.53
CA MET A 70 9.68 1.24 -2.56
C MET A 70 10.80 1.95 -3.37
N GLY A 71 11.07 3.23 -3.11
CA GLY A 71 12.11 4.01 -3.78
C GLY A 71 11.69 4.70 -5.08
N TYR A 72 10.39 4.73 -5.39
CA TYR A 72 9.88 5.41 -6.59
C TYR A 72 9.69 6.90 -6.33
N LYS A 73 10.02 7.71 -7.34
CA LYS A 73 9.67 9.14 -7.35
C LYS A 73 8.24 9.30 -7.81
N ILE A 74 7.40 9.85 -6.94
CA ILE A 74 5.99 10.08 -7.24
C ILE A 74 5.80 11.56 -7.53
N LEU A 75 5.09 11.85 -8.62
CA LEU A 75 4.61 13.20 -8.90
C LEU A 75 3.44 13.48 -7.96
N LEU A 76 3.74 14.12 -6.82
CA LEU A 76 2.76 14.45 -5.78
C LEU A 76 1.72 15.49 -6.21
N GLY A 77 1.74 15.99 -7.45
CA GLY A 77 0.86 17.06 -7.94
C GLY A 77 -0.61 16.76 -7.70
N ASN A 78 -1.08 15.57 -8.09
CA ASN A 78 -2.49 15.19 -7.95
C ASN A 78 -2.85 14.92 -6.49
N VAL A 79 -1.95 14.30 -5.72
CA VAL A 79 -2.15 14.02 -4.29
C VAL A 79 -2.25 15.32 -3.48
N LYS A 80 -1.43 16.32 -3.83
CA LYS A 80 -1.47 17.65 -3.23
C LYS A 80 -2.79 18.36 -3.52
N GLU A 81 -3.21 18.42 -4.79
CA GLU A 81 -4.49 19.03 -5.18
C GLU A 81 -5.69 18.35 -4.50
N TYR A 82 -5.66 17.03 -4.32
CA TYR A 82 -6.71 16.30 -3.62
C TYR A 82 -6.69 16.58 -2.11
N ILE A 83 -5.53 16.52 -1.45
CA ILE A 83 -5.41 16.75 0.00
C ILE A 83 -5.74 18.20 0.37
N GLU A 84 -5.38 19.18 -0.47
CA GLU A 84 -5.67 20.60 -0.24
C GLU A 84 -7.18 20.91 -0.19
N SER A 85 -8.00 20.04 -0.79
CA SER A 85 -9.46 20.17 -0.72
C SER A 85 -10.08 19.71 0.61
N TYR A 86 -9.33 19.01 1.48
CA TYR A 86 -9.82 18.50 2.76
C TYR A 86 -9.42 19.39 3.94
N GLY A 87 -10.33 19.53 4.91
CA GLY A 87 -10.02 20.16 6.19
C GLY A 87 -9.06 19.31 7.03
N PHE A 88 -8.19 19.95 7.82
CA PHE A 88 -7.21 19.28 8.69
C PHE A 88 -7.78 18.12 9.51
N THR A 89 -8.98 18.29 10.09
CA THR A 89 -9.62 17.24 10.91
C THR A 89 -9.93 15.99 10.11
N GLU A 90 -10.41 16.12 8.86
CA GLU A 90 -10.68 14.98 7.99
C GLU A 90 -9.38 14.29 7.58
N LEU A 91 -8.32 15.06 7.32
CA LEU A 91 -7.01 14.48 7.04
C LEU A 91 -6.47 13.66 8.22
N PHE A 92 -6.59 14.18 9.45
CA PHE A 92 -6.23 13.44 10.67
C PHE A 92 -7.03 12.14 10.85
N LYS A 93 -8.31 12.11 10.44
CA LYS A 93 -9.12 10.88 10.50
C LYS A 93 -8.63 9.78 9.56
N VAL A 94 -8.08 10.13 8.39
CA VAL A 94 -7.57 9.14 7.44
C VAL A 94 -6.16 8.67 7.77
N PHE A 95 -5.34 9.46 8.46
CA PHE A 95 -3.95 9.08 8.78
C PHE A 95 -3.83 7.73 9.48
N ALA A 96 -4.62 7.49 10.54
CA ALA A 96 -4.60 6.20 11.24
C ALA A 96 -5.01 5.02 10.34
N ARG A 97 -5.86 5.28 9.34
CA ARG A 97 -6.31 4.27 8.39
C ARG A 97 -5.27 4.01 7.30
N VAL A 98 -4.66 5.08 6.79
CA VAL A 98 -3.51 5.04 5.85
C VAL A 98 -2.36 4.28 6.48
N GLU A 99 -2.02 4.55 7.73
CA GLU A 99 -0.99 3.84 8.49
C GLU A 99 -1.27 2.34 8.51
N ARG A 100 -2.49 1.91 8.86
CA ARG A 100 -2.86 0.49 8.88
C ARG A 100 -2.72 -0.17 7.51
N VAL A 101 -3.17 0.50 6.44
CA VAL A 101 -3.05 -0.02 5.07
C VAL A 101 -1.59 -0.17 4.67
N VAL A 102 -0.77 0.86 4.89
CA VAL A 102 0.67 0.86 4.57
C VAL A 102 1.40 -0.24 5.35
N SER A 103 1.20 -0.28 6.67
CA SER A 103 1.82 -1.30 7.54
C SER A 103 1.43 -2.71 7.11
N PHE A 104 0.15 -2.95 6.79
CA PHE A 104 -0.31 -4.25 6.32
C PHE A 104 0.43 -4.73 5.06
N VAL A 105 0.65 -3.82 4.11
CA VAL A 105 1.38 -4.11 2.86
C VAL A 105 2.86 -4.37 3.15
N VAL A 106 3.52 -3.45 3.87
CA VAL A 106 4.96 -3.52 4.16
C VAL A 106 5.32 -4.79 4.93
N GLU A 107 4.55 -5.13 5.97
CA GLU A 107 4.79 -6.34 6.77
C GLU A 107 4.73 -7.63 5.94
N ARG A 108 3.81 -7.71 4.97
CA ARG A 108 3.65 -8.89 4.11
C ARG A 108 4.72 -8.98 3.03
N THR A 109 5.25 -7.85 2.58
CA THR A 109 6.41 -7.84 1.69
C THR A 109 7.69 -8.25 2.42
N SER A 110 7.90 -7.83 3.66
CA SER A 110 9.12 -8.17 4.44
C SER A 110 9.19 -9.64 4.82
N ARG A 111 8.07 -10.26 5.23
CA ARG A 111 8.01 -11.70 5.55
C ARG A 111 8.35 -12.60 4.36
N SER A 112 8.05 -12.14 3.15
CA SER A 112 8.34 -12.89 1.92
C SER A 112 9.83 -12.86 1.57
N VAL A 113 10.57 -11.81 1.98
CA VAL A 113 12.03 -11.75 1.83
C VAL A 113 12.71 -12.73 2.80
N GLU A 114 12.25 -12.79 4.06
CA GLU A 114 12.81 -13.72 5.06
C GLU A 114 12.57 -15.19 4.71
N ALA A 115 11.40 -15.53 4.14
CA ALA A 115 11.09 -16.89 3.70
C ALA A 115 11.85 -17.33 2.43
N GLY A 116 12.40 -16.38 1.66
CA GLY A 116 13.07 -16.61 0.38
C GLY A 116 14.59 -16.40 0.38
N MET A 117 15.18 -15.89 1.46
CA MET A 117 16.64 -15.81 1.59
C MET A 117 17.21 -17.18 2.02
N PRO A 118 18.27 -17.70 1.36
CA PRO A 118 19.04 -18.77 1.98
C PRO A 118 19.57 -18.25 3.32
N VAL A 119 19.35 -19.01 4.38
CA VAL A 119 19.92 -18.73 5.71
C VAL A 119 21.42 -18.53 5.52
N LYS A 120 21.88 -17.27 5.56
CA LYS A 120 23.30 -17.00 5.71
C LYS A 120 23.68 -17.64 7.03
N ALA A 121 24.49 -18.69 6.97
CA ALA A 121 25.11 -19.26 8.16
C ALA A 121 25.72 -18.09 8.95
N ARG A 122 25.26 -17.89 10.19
CA ARG A 122 25.85 -16.88 11.08
C ARG A 122 27.34 -17.13 11.11
N SER A 123 28.12 -16.10 10.77
CA SER A 123 29.57 -16.21 10.85
C SER A 123 29.97 -16.41 12.33
N PRO A 124 31.04 -17.15 12.62
CA PRO A 124 31.39 -17.52 14.00
C PRO A 124 31.65 -16.36 14.97
N ASN A 125 31.69 -15.10 14.49
CA ASN A 125 32.16 -13.96 15.28
C ASN A 125 31.11 -13.23 16.12
N GLU A 126 29.82 -13.56 16.02
CA GLU A 126 28.78 -12.89 16.83
C GLU A 126 28.53 -13.54 18.20
N ARG A 127 29.21 -14.66 18.52
CA ARG A 127 29.10 -15.29 19.85
C ARG A 127 30.04 -14.71 20.91
N ALA A 128 31.02 -13.89 20.54
CA ALA A 128 32.05 -13.41 21.48
C ALA A 128 31.68 -12.12 22.23
N LEU A 129 30.66 -11.37 21.79
CA LEU A 129 30.30 -10.08 22.42
C LEU A 129 29.17 -10.16 23.47
N ALA A 130 28.65 -11.36 23.76
CA ALA A 130 27.58 -11.55 24.76
C ALA A 130 28.07 -12.10 26.11
N GLN A 131 29.38 -12.20 26.34
CA GLN A 131 29.95 -12.71 27.60
C GLN A 131 30.86 -11.73 28.35
N GLU A 132 30.98 -10.47 27.91
CA GLU A 132 31.74 -9.44 28.64
C GLU A 132 30.92 -8.17 28.83
N VAL A 133 29.77 -8.28 29.49
CA VAL A 133 29.22 -7.15 30.26
C VAL A 133 28.55 -7.72 31.52
N VAL A 134 29.36 -7.76 32.58
CA VAL A 134 29.10 -7.85 34.04
C VAL A 134 27.76 -8.45 34.50
#